data_AF-A0A535PMQ9-F1
#
_entry.id   AF-A0A535PMQ9-F1
#
_cell.length_a   1.000
_cell.length_b   1.000
_cell.length_c   1.000
_cell.angle_alpha   90.00
_cell.angle_beta   90.00
_cell.angle_gamma   90.00
#
_symmetry.space_group_name_H-M   'P 1'
#
loop_
_entity.id
_entity.type
_entity.pdbx_description
1 polymer ?
#
loop_
_entity_poly.entity_id
_entity_poly.type
_entity_poly.pdbx_seq_one_letter_code
_entity_poly.pdbx_strand_id
1 'polypeptide(L)'
;MGDELTGLDDSELERRVAEIRERMRPVEQQLTALRGERDLILTERRRRERTAHRESRADLKAAMREGKLPTVAELVAGSQGGSLDEYMFNLKTGGEVRLGYPGARSQSLTFTDGVKVAQAGDLAEAARLYSAGWDLGSPGRPGVRVHFPGTRQERLAAADEVYARPRTDPAP
;
A
#
# COMPACT_ATOMS: atom_id res chain seq x y z
N MET A 1 -35.11 33.93 26.11
CA MET A 1 -35.19 33.58 24.68
C MET A 1 -36.52 32.95 24.30
N GLY A 2 -36.98 31.83 24.90
CA GLY A 2 -38.30 31.24 24.55
C GLY A 2 -39.51 32.12 24.92
N ASP A 3 -39.54 32.66 26.15
CA ASP A 3 -40.63 33.53 26.63
C ASP A 3 -40.70 34.92 25.95
N GLU A 4 -39.62 35.36 25.30
CA GLU A 4 -39.58 36.63 24.55
C GLU A 4 -40.23 36.55 23.17
N LEU A 5 -40.49 35.33 22.68
CA LEU A 5 -41.09 35.08 21.37
C LEU A 5 -42.62 34.98 21.45
N THR A 6 -43.17 34.57 22.60
CA THR A 6 -44.61 34.36 22.84
C THR A 6 -45.43 35.65 22.78
N GLY A 7 -44.79 36.81 22.96
CA GLY A 7 -45.44 38.13 22.93
C GLY A 7 -45.28 38.89 21.61
N LEU A 8 -44.67 38.29 20.58
CA LEU A 8 -44.47 38.91 19.28
C LEU A 8 -45.60 38.49 18.34
N ASP A 9 -46.08 39.42 17.52
CA ASP A 9 -46.96 39.09 16.41
C ASP A 9 -46.16 38.45 15.25
N ASP A 10 -46.89 37.82 14.33
CA ASP A 10 -46.31 37.12 13.18
C ASP A 10 -45.44 38.04 12.31
N SER A 11 -45.80 39.33 12.20
CA SER A 11 -45.05 40.29 11.37
C SER A 11 -43.67 40.62 11.97
N GLU A 12 -43.59 40.72 13.30
CA GLU A 12 -42.36 40.95 14.02
C GLU A 12 -41.47 39.70 14.04
N LEU A 13 -42.07 38.50 14.08
CA LEU A 13 -41.35 37.23 13.91
C LEU A 13 -40.75 37.12 12.50
N GLU A 14 -41.51 37.43 11.45
CA GLU A 14 -41.02 37.44 10.06
C GLU A 14 -39.87 38.44 9.87
N ARG A 15 -39.99 39.65 10.43
CA ARG A 15 -38.94 40.67 10.39
C ARG A 15 -37.65 40.18 11.05
N ARG A 16 -37.73 39.59 12.25
CA ARG A 16 -36.55 39.05 12.96
C ARG A 16 -35.90 37.88 12.22
N VAL A 17 -36.69 36.99 11.63
CA VAL A 17 -36.15 35.90 10.79
C VAL A 17 -35.42 36.47 9.57
N ALA A 18 -35.98 37.49 8.92
CA ALA A 18 -35.32 38.16 7.81
C ALA A 18 -33.99 38.81 8.23
N GLU A 19 -33.96 39.53 9.35
CA GLU A 19 -32.73 40.13 9.90
C GLU A 19 -31.66 39.08 10.24
N ILE A 20 -32.04 37.94 10.82
CA ILE A 20 -31.12 36.84 11.11
C ILE A 20 -30.58 36.25 9.80
N ARG A 21 -31.43 36.04 8.79
CA ARG A 21 -30.99 35.54 7.47
C ARG A 21 -30.00 36.51 6.80
N GLU A 22 -30.24 37.82 6.87
CA GLU A 22 -29.28 38.81 6.36
C GLU A 22 -27.94 38.75 7.10
N ARG A 23 -27.96 38.55 8.42
CA ARG A 23 -26.73 38.34 9.23
C ARG A 23 -26.03 37.02 8.89
N MET A 24 -26.77 35.98 8.50
CA MET A 24 -26.20 34.69 8.11
C MET A 24 -25.53 34.75 6.73
N ARG A 25 -26.07 35.49 5.76
CA ARG A 25 -25.53 35.58 4.39
C ARG A 25 -24.01 35.78 4.29
N PRO A 26 -23.39 36.77 4.97
CA PRO A 26 -21.95 36.96 4.87
C PRO A 26 -21.16 35.78 5.47
N VAL A 27 -21.67 35.14 6.52
CA VAL A 27 -21.04 33.95 7.14
C VAL A 27 -21.12 32.74 6.20
N GLU A 28 -22.26 32.55 5.54
CA GLU A 28 -22.43 31.49 4.53
C GLU A 28 -21.50 31.70 3.32
N GLN A 29 -21.32 32.95 2.89
CA GLN A 29 -20.36 33.31 1.84
C GLN A 29 -18.93 33.02 2.27
N GLN A 30 -18.53 33.42 3.49
CA GLN A 30 -17.20 33.13 4.05
C GLN A 30 -16.96 31.62 4.18
N LEU A 31 -17.94 30.88 4.69
CA LEU A 31 -17.85 29.43 4.80
C LEU A 31 -17.70 28.75 3.43
N THR A 32 -18.41 29.26 2.42
CA THR A 32 -18.29 28.78 1.04
C THR A 32 -16.90 29.04 0.48
N ALA A 33 -16.33 30.23 0.72
CA ALA A 33 -14.97 30.57 0.31
C ALA A 33 -13.93 29.65 0.98
N LEU A 34 -14.01 29.46 2.30
CA LEU A 34 -13.10 28.57 3.04
C LEU A 34 -13.20 27.12 2.58
N ARG A 35 -14.40 26.63 2.25
CA ARG A 35 -14.59 25.29 1.67
C ARG A 35 -13.92 25.18 0.30
N GLY A 36 -14.03 26.21 -0.54
CA GLY A 36 -13.35 26.30 -1.83
C GLY A 36 -11.82 26.26 -1.69
N GLU A 37 -11.26 27.05 -0.76
CA GLU A 37 -9.82 27.05 -0.47
C GLU A 37 -9.33 25.67 -0.01
N ARG A 38 -10.04 25.04 0.93
CA ARG A 38 -9.73 23.68 1.38
C ARG A 38 -9.73 22.70 0.21
N ASP A 39 -10.75 22.74 -0.64
CA ASP A 39 -10.92 21.77 -1.73
C ASP A 39 -9.86 21.95 -2.82
N LEU A 40 -9.41 23.19 -3.05
CA LEU A 40 -8.25 23.50 -3.90
C LEU A 40 -6.96 22.87 -3.34
N ILE A 41 -6.70 23.06 -2.04
CA ILE A 41 -5.53 22.47 -1.36
C ILE A 41 -5.58 20.93 -1.41
N LEU A 42 -6.73 20.32 -1.11
CA LEU A 42 -6.90 18.87 -1.18
C LEU A 42 -6.70 18.33 -2.60
N THR A 43 -7.13 19.08 -3.61
CA THR A 43 -6.94 18.69 -5.02
C THR A 43 -5.47 18.72 -5.42
N GLU A 44 -4.74 19.76 -5.01
CA GLU A 44 -3.31 19.86 -5.25
C GLU A 44 -2.53 18.77 -4.49
N ARG A 45 -2.89 18.49 -3.23
CA ARG A 45 -2.32 17.38 -2.47
C ARG A 45 -2.48 16.04 -3.19
N ARG A 46 -3.71 15.72 -3.64
CA ARG A 46 -3.98 14.50 -4.43
C ARG A 46 -3.19 14.47 -5.74
N ARG A 47 -2.99 15.62 -6.40
CA ARG A 47 -2.18 15.72 -7.62
C ARG A 47 -0.73 15.36 -7.32
N ARG A 48 -0.13 15.94 -6.27
CA ARG A 48 1.26 15.68 -5.85
C ARG A 48 1.46 14.22 -5.46
N GLU A 49 0.55 13.65 -4.68
CA GLU A 49 0.58 12.23 -4.30
C GLU A 49 0.59 11.33 -5.55
N ARG A 50 -0.29 11.59 -6.54
CA ARG A 50 -0.28 10.83 -7.81
C ARG A 50 1.03 10.98 -8.57
N THR A 51 1.61 12.18 -8.63
CA THR A 51 2.91 12.40 -9.29
C THR A 51 4.02 11.62 -8.57
N ALA A 52 4.11 11.75 -7.25
CA ALA A 52 5.10 11.03 -6.44
C ALA A 52 4.97 9.51 -6.59
N HIS A 53 3.75 8.96 -6.64
CA HIS A 53 3.53 7.54 -6.90
C HIS A 53 3.97 7.11 -8.29
N ARG A 54 3.81 7.95 -9.32
CA ARG A 54 4.29 7.65 -10.68
C ARG A 54 5.80 7.69 -10.75
N GLU A 55 6.42 8.72 -10.17
CA GLU A 55 7.88 8.88 -10.12
C GLU A 55 8.51 7.71 -9.35
N SER A 56 8.04 7.43 -8.13
CA SER A 56 8.51 6.29 -7.33
C SER A 56 8.39 4.95 -8.08
N ARG A 57 7.30 4.74 -8.82
CA ARG A 57 7.12 3.52 -9.63
C ARG A 57 8.05 3.49 -10.85
N ALA A 58 8.32 4.63 -11.46
CA ALA A 58 9.28 4.74 -12.56
C ALA A 58 10.71 4.45 -12.06
N ASP A 59 11.10 5.04 -10.93
CA ASP A 59 12.40 4.83 -10.29
C ASP A 59 12.59 3.38 -9.88
N LEU A 60 11.57 2.75 -9.30
CA LEU A 60 11.60 1.33 -8.95
C LEU A 60 11.82 0.45 -10.19
N LYS A 61 11.10 0.72 -11.29
CA LYS A 61 11.28 -0.02 -12.54
C LYS A 61 12.65 0.22 -13.16
N ALA A 62 13.18 1.43 -13.07
CA ALA A 62 14.54 1.73 -13.51
C ALA A 62 15.57 0.94 -12.70
N ALA A 63 15.45 0.93 -11.36
CA ALA A 63 16.33 0.16 -10.47
C ALA A 63 16.28 -1.36 -10.77
N MET A 64 15.10 -1.92 -11.03
CA MET A 64 14.96 -3.32 -11.46
C MET A 64 15.68 -3.57 -12.79
N ARG A 65 15.47 -2.70 -13.79
CA ARG A 65 16.09 -2.84 -15.13
C ARG A 65 17.61 -2.67 -15.09
N GLU A 66 18.11 -1.84 -14.20
CA GLU A 66 19.54 -1.61 -13.97
C GLU A 66 20.19 -2.71 -13.11
N GLY A 67 19.43 -3.71 -12.64
CA GLY A 67 19.94 -4.81 -11.81
C GLY A 67 20.33 -4.38 -10.39
N LYS A 68 19.82 -3.24 -9.91
CA LYS A 68 20.12 -2.72 -8.56
C LYS A 68 19.35 -3.42 -7.44
N LEU A 69 18.32 -4.18 -7.79
CA LEU A 69 17.47 -4.92 -6.86
C LEU A 69 17.55 -6.41 -7.19
N PRO A 70 17.88 -7.28 -6.23
CA PRO A 70 17.90 -8.72 -6.48
C PRO A 70 16.49 -9.25 -6.71
N THR A 71 16.36 -10.21 -7.61
CA THR A 71 15.17 -11.08 -7.70
C THR A 71 15.10 -12.03 -6.50
N VAL A 72 13.96 -12.68 -6.25
CA VAL A 72 13.86 -13.69 -5.20
C VAL A 72 14.81 -14.86 -5.47
N ALA A 73 15.00 -15.24 -6.74
CA ALA A 73 15.97 -16.26 -7.12
C ALA A 73 17.40 -15.85 -6.70
N GLU A 74 17.83 -14.63 -7.05
CA GLU A 74 19.16 -14.11 -6.69
C GLU A 74 19.32 -13.89 -5.19
N LEU A 75 18.26 -13.39 -4.52
CA LEU A 75 18.26 -13.17 -3.08
C LEU A 75 18.47 -14.48 -2.32
N VAL A 76 17.75 -15.54 -2.69
CA VAL A 76 17.89 -16.86 -2.07
C VAL A 76 19.26 -17.47 -2.38
N ALA A 77 19.75 -17.33 -3.61
CA ALA A 77 21.05 -17.86 -4.01
C ALA A 77 22.23 -17.13 -3.34
N GLY A 78 22.10 -15.83 -3.05
CA GLY A 78 23.17 -14.99 -2.52
C GLY A 78 23.12 -14.70 -1.01
N SER A 79 21.98 -14.95 -0.34
CA SER A 79 21.84 -14.65 1.10
C SER A 79 22.38 -15.76 1.99
N GLN A 80 22.92 -15.37 3.16
CA GLN A 80 23.33 -16.30 4.21
C GLN A 80 22.47 -16.24 5.48
N GLY A 81 21.46 -15.37 5.51
CA GLY A 81 20.54 -15.21 6.64
C GLY A 81 19.74 -13.91 6.56
N GLY A 82 18.84 -13.70 7.53
CA GLY A 82 17.96 -12.52 7.62
C GLY A 82 16.48 -12.86 7.45
N SER A 83 15.62 -11.95 7.89
CA SER A 83 14.16 -12.14 7.80
C SER A 83 13.64 -11.75 6.42
N LEU A 84 12.69 -12.52 5.88
CA LEU A 84 11.95 -12.12 4.67
C LEU A 84 11.14 -10.83 4.89
N ASP A 85 10.76 -10.53 6.14
CA ASP A 85 10.00 -9.32 6.50
C ASP A 85 10.85 -8.04 6.55
N GLU A 86 12.18 -8.15 6.45
CA GLU A 86 13.09 -7.00 6.24
C GLU A 86 13.05 -6.50 4.79
N TYR A 87 12.33 -7.19 3.91
CA TYR A 87 12.20 -6.83 2.50
C TYR A 87 10.75 -6.53 2.12
N MET A 88 10.61 -5.64 1.14
CA MET A 88 9.38 -5.44 0.40
C MET A 88 9.55 -6.08 -0.98
N PHE A 89 8.49 -6.74 -1.46
CA PHE A 89 8.55 -7.47 -2.72
C PHE A 89 7.68 -6.81 -3.78
N ASN A 90 8.20 -6.74 -5.00
CA ASN A 90 7.53 -6.12 -6.12
C ASN A 90 7.62 -7.03 -7.34
N LEU A 91 6.51 -7.21 -8.05
CA LEU A 91 6.52 -7.85 -9.36
C LEU A 91 7.31 -6.99 -10.35
N LYS A 92 7.79 -7.60 -11.45
CA LYS A 92 8.41 -6.88 -12.59
C LYS A 92 7.56 -5.71 -13.14
N THR A 93 6.25 -5.73 -12.90
CA THR A 93 5.32 -4.66 -13.27
C THR A 93 5.35 -3.46 -12.31
N GLY A 94 6.09 -3.55 -11.21
CA GLY A 94 6.16 -2.60 -10.09
C GLY A 94 5.04 -2.76 -9.07
N GLY A 95 4.16 -3.76 -9.20
CA GLY A 95 3.10 -4.02 -8.23
C GLY A 95 3.66 -4.63 -6.95
N GLU A 96 3.36 -4.04 -5.79
CA GLU A 96 3.76 -4.58 -4.49
C GLU A 96 2.99 -5.85 -4.15
N VAL A 97 3.70 -6.83 -3.62
CA VAL A 97 3.19 -8.13 -3.20
C VAL A 97 3.85 -8.56 -1.89
N ARG A 98 3.21 -9.50 -1.19
CA ARG A 98 3.81 -10.23 -0.07
C ARG A 98 4.01 -11.68 -0.47
N LEU A 99 5.03 -12.32 0.12
CA LEU A 99 5.30 -13.75 -0.10
C LEU A 99 4.39 -14.63 0.76
N GLY A 100 4.04 -15.81 0.25
CA GLY A 100 3.22 -16.78 0.96
C GLY A 100 1.73 -16.47 0.91
N TYR A 101 0.99 -16.91 1.94
CA TYR A 101 -0.48 -16.89 1.97
C TYR A 101 -1.06 -15.60 2.58
N PRO A 102 -2.23 -15.13 2.10
CA PRO A 102 -2.94 -14.02 2.72
C PRO A 102 -3.28 -14.29 4.19
N GLY A 103 -3.02 -13.31 5.05
CA GLY A 103 -3.29 -13.42 6.49
C GLY A 103 -2.20 -14.13 7.30
N ALA A 104 -1.13 -14.61 6.65
CA ALA A 104 0.06 -15.08 7.36
C ALA A 104 0.73 -13.92 8.12
N ARG A 105 1.16 -14.18 9.36
CA ARG A 105 1.83 -13.19 10.21
C ARG A 105 3.20 -12.79 9.69
N SER A 106 3.91 -13.72 9.06
CA SER A 106 5.23 -13.55 8.49
C SER A 106 5.27 -14.05 7.05
N GLN A 107 6.22 -13.54 6.28
CA GLN A 107 6.45 -13.98 4.89
C GLN A 107 7.12 -15.36 4.84
N SER A 108 6.81 -16.15 3.81
CA SER A 108 7.44 -17.46 3.60
C SER A 108 7.62 -17.80 2.12
N LEU A 109 8.58 -18.68 1.84
CA LEU A 109 8.85 -19.25 0.53
C LEU A 109 8.55 -20.75 0.54
N THR A 110 7.91 -21.24 -0.51
CA THR A 110 7.66 -22.67 -0.68
C THR A 110 8.76 -23.27 -1.52
N PHE A 111 9.28 -24.42 -1.10
CA PHE A 111 10.28 -25.21 -1.83
C PHE A 111 9.80 -26.64 -2.04
N THR A 112 10.34 -27.30 -3.06
CA THR A 112 10.05 -28.69 -3.40
C THR A 112 11.30 -29.41 -3.91
N ASP A 113 11.48 -30.68 -3.54
CA ASP A 113 12.48 -31.58 -4.16
C ASP A 113 11.87 -32.44 -5.30
N GLY A 114 10.60 -32.16 -5.64
CA GLY A 114 9.81 -32.90 -6.63
C GLY A 114 8.84 -33.89 -6.00
N VAL A 115 9.03 -34.25 -4.73
CA VAL A 115 8.18 -35.19 -3.97
C VAL A 115 7.62 -34.54 -2.71
N LYS A 116 8.50 -33.89 -1.94
CA LYS A 116 8.20 -33.22 -0.68
C LYS A 116 8.10 -31.72 -0.89
N VAL A 117 7.40 -31.07 0.04
CA VAL A 117 7.29 -29.62 0.11
C VAL A 117 7.81 -29.14 1.47
N ALA A 118 8.57 -28.05 1.45
CA ALA A 118 9.06 -27.36 2.62
C ALA A 118 8.66 -25.87 2.56
N GLN A 119 8.58 -25.23 3.72
CA GLN A 119 8.33 -23.79 3.85
C GLN A 119 9.53 -23.16 4.55
N ALA A 120 10.18 -22.22 3.88
CA ALA A 120 11.21 -21.38 4.48
C ALA A 120 10.57 -20.10 5.03
N GLY A 121 10.70 -19.86 6.33
CA GLY A 121 10.23 -18.63 6.98
C GLY A 121 11.25 -17.49 6.99
N ASP A 122 12.50 -17.78 6.64
CA ASP A 122 13.61 -16.82 6.60
C ASP A 122 14.58 -17.14 5.45
N LEU A 123 15.57 -16.27 5.25
CA LEU A 123 16.56 -16.42 4.18
C LEU A 123 17.59 -17.52 4.47
N ALA A 124 17.85 -17.84 5.74
CA ALA A 124 18.79 -18.90 6.10
C ALA A 124 18.26 -20.27 5.68
N GLU A 125 16.99 -20.54 6.00
CA GLU A 125 16.29 -21.77 5.63
C GLU A 125 16.08 -21.85 4.12
N ALA A 126 15.76 -20.73 3.47
CA ALA A 126 15.62 -20.68 2.02
C ALA A 126 16.95 -21.02 1.31
N ALA A 127 18.06 -20.41 1.75
CA ALA A 127 19.38 -20.69 1.21
C ALA A 127 19.80 -22.15 1.44
N ARG A 128 19.49 -22.71 2.61
CA ARG A 128 19.73 -24.12 2.94
C ARG A 128 19.00 -25.05 1.96
N LEU A 129 17.70 -24.85 1.76
CA LEU A 129 16.89 -25.65 0.84
C LEU A 129 17.38 -25.51 -0.60
N TYR A 130 17.65 -24.28 -1.05
CA TYR A 130 18.18 -24.01 -2.39
C TYR A 130 19.53 -24.71 -2.64
N SER A 131 20.46 -24.61 -1.68
CA SER A 131 21.77 -25.28 -1.78
C SER A 131 21.68 -26.81 -1.75
N ALA A 132 20.63 -27.34 -1.15
CA ALA A 132 20.31 -28.77 -1.16
C ALA A 132 19.62 -29.22 -2.46
N GLY A 133 19.47 -28.33 -3.45
CA GLY A 133 18.87 -28.63 -4.75
C GLY A 133 17.34 -28.60 -4.77
N TRP A 134 16.70 -27.97 -3.78
CA TRP A 134 15.25 -27.79 -3.80
C TRP A 134 14.88 -26.59 -4.67
N ASP A 135 13.80 -26.75 -5.44
CA ASP A 135 13.26 -25.71 -6.32
C ASP A 135 12.20 -24.86 -5.62
N LEU A 136 12.10 -23.59 -5.99
CA LEU A 136 11.01 -22.71 -5.54
C LEU A 136 9.67 -23.15 -6.13
N GLY A 137 8.68 -23.33 -5.26
CA GLY A 137 7.31 -23.68 -5.61
C GLY A 137 6.91 -25.05 -5.10
N SER A 138 5.98 -25.69 -5.80
CA SER A 138 5.46 -27.03 -5.45
C SER A 138 5.60 -27.98 -6.64
N PRO A 139 5.49 -29.32 -6.44
CA PRO A 139 5.58 -30.28 -7.54
C PRO A 139 4.65 -29.91 -8.71
N GLY A 140 5.22 -29.77 -9.91
CA GLY A 140 4.50 -29.37 -11.12
C GLY A 140 3.99 -27.92 -11.15
N ARG A 141 4.35 -27.09 -10.16
CA ARG A 141 3.96 -25.68 -10.03
C ARG A 141 5.16 -24.83 -9.56
N PRO A 142 6.14 -24.58 -10.44
CA PRO A 142 7.31 -23.79 -10.09
C PRO A 142 6.95 -22.32 -9.87
N GLY A 143 7.70 -21.67 -9.00
CA GLY A 143 7.60 -20.24 -8.74
C GLY A 143 7.27 -19.87 -7.30
N VAL A 144 7.23 -18.56 -7.07
CA VAL A 144 7.00 -17.94 -5.78
C VAL A 144 5.53 -17.62 -5.63
N ARG A 145 4.91 -18.14 -4.57
CA ARG A 145 3.54 -17.77 -4.19
C ARG A 145 3.55 -16.36 -3.62
N VAL A 146 2.70 -15.50 -4.19
CA VAL A 146 2.56 -14.10 -3.79
C VAL A 146 1.10 -13.72 -3.62
N HIS A 147 0.83 -12.69 -2.82
CA HIS A 147 -0.49 -12.09 -2.69
C HIS A 147 -0.44 -10.56 -2.64
N PHE A 148 -1.51 -9.91 -3.04
CA PHE A 148 -1.61 -8.45 -3.00
C PHE A 148 -2.04 -7.98 -1.60
N PRO A 149 -1.29 -7.05 -0.96
CA PRO A 149 -1.61 -6.55 0.37
C PRO A 149 -3.05 -6.05 0.49
N GLY A 150 -3.72 -6.37 1.60
CA GLY A 150 -5.12 -5.97 1.84
C GLY A 150 -6.16 -6.76 1.03
N THR A 151 -5.74 -7.77 0.27
CA THR A 151 -6.64 -8.64 -0.49
C THR A 151 -6.40 -10.12 -0.20
N ARG A 152 -7.34 -10.98 -0.61
CA ARG A 152 -7.15 -12.45 -0.64
C ARG A 152 -6.71 -12.95 -2.02
N GLN A 153 -6.31 -12.06 -2.92
CA GLN A 153 -5.92 -12.44 -4.27
C GLN A 153 -4.50 -12.97 -4.27
N GLU A 154 -4.35 -14.24 -4.64
CA GLU A 154 -3.08 -14.93 -4.76
C GLU A 154 -2.67 -15.11 -6.22
N ARG A 155 -1.35 -15.24 -6.43
CA ARG A 155 -0.77 -15.57 -7.72
C ARG A 155 0.51 -16.38 -7.52
N LEU A 156 0.84 -17.22 -8.49
CA LEU A 156 2.17 -17.81 -8.65
C LEU A 156 2.95 -16.94 -9.65
N ALA A 157 4.12 -16.45 -9.23
CA ALA A 157 5.02 -15.65 -10.06
C ALA A 157 6.34 -16.40 -10.25
N ALA A 158 7.01 -16.25 -11.39
CA ALA A 158 8.34 -16.79 -11.54
C ALA A 158 9.32 -16.08 -10.60
N ALA A 159 10.33 -16.79 -10.09
CA ALA A 159 11.21 -16.28 -9.03
C ALA A 159 12.11 -15.11 -9.50
N ASP A 160 12.37 -15.04 -10.80
CA ASP A 160 13.06 -13.96 -11.53
C ASP A 160 12.16 -12.76 -11.86
N GLU A 161 10.85 -12.87 -11.63
CA GLU A 161 9.88 -11.79 -11.84
C GLU A 161 9.44 -11.10 -10.54
N VAL A 162 9.93 -11.57 -9.39
CA VAL A 162 9.68 -10.98 -8.07
C VAL A 162 10.99 -10.38 -7.57
N TYR A 163 11.01 -9.06 -7.39
CA TYR A 163 12.17 -8.31 -6.93
C TYR A 163 12.03 -8.00 -5.45
N ALA A 164 13.14 -8.07 -4.73
CA ALA A 164 13.23 -7.71 -3.33
C ALA A 164 13.92 -6.35 -3.20
N ARG A 165 13.31 -5.45 -2.43
CA ARG A 165 13.95 -4.21 -2.00
C ARG A 165 14.05 -4.22 -0.47
N PRO A 166 15.20 -3.84 0.11
CA PRO A 166 15.28 -3.65 1.55
C PRO A 166 14.19 -2.68 2.01
N ARG A 167 13.56 -3.01 3.13
CA ARG A 167 12.62 -2.11 3.78
C ARG A 167 13.45 -1.04 4.50
N THR A 168 13.63 0.11 3.86
CA THR A 168 14.11 1.30 4.57
C THR A 168 13.05 1.67 5.59
N ASP A 169 13.40 1.70 6.88
CA ASP A 169 12.47 2.21 7.89
C ASP A 169 12.02 3.62 7.46
N PRO A 170 10.73 3.95 7.55
CA PRO A 170 10.33 5.35 7.46
C PRO A 170 11.08 6.07 8.59
N ALA A 171 11.82 7.13 8.23
CA ALA A 171 12.44 7.99 9.23
C ALA A 171 11.40 8.38 10.29
N PRO A 172 11.79 8.41 11.59
CA PRO A 172 10.87 8.63 12.70
C PRO A 172 10.08 9.95 12.59
#